data_AF-A0A9E3X9U8-F1
#
_entry.id   AF-A0A9E3X9U8-F1
#
_cell.length_a   1.000
_cell.length_b   1.000
_cell.length_c   1.000
_cell.angle_alpha   90.00
_cell.angle_beta   90.00
_cell.angle_gamma   90.00
#
_symmetry.space_group_name_H-M   'P 1'
#
loop_
_entity.id
_entity.type
_entity.pdbx_description
1 polymer ?
#
loop_
_entity_poly.entity_id
_entity_poly.type
_entity_poly.pdbx_seq_one_letter_code
_entity_poly.pdbx_strand_id
1 'polypeptide(L)'
;MSFMKNDIVMHADMPQLGIGKVLEHAMGDKVRIFFLTVGEKKFDTNFAKLVKVEGDQAHHPLLDNLKIPERGKKIEYRRMEELIQAFLEMAPDGFQDTQYQEKFRTKKVELHRQIVEWFEKERLQSQLAEKKFSEICQEALEAVDKINLIAPTEKKVLKAALSEE
;
A
#
# COMPACT_ATOMS: atom_id res chain seq x y z
N MET A 1 -9.17 5.35 32.12
CA MET A 1 -8.93 6.19 30.92
C MET A 1 -9.60 5.53 29.73
N SER A 2 -10.17 6.30 28.79
CA SER A 2 -10.73 5.74 27.57
C SER A 2 -9.74 5.88 26.41
N PHE A 3 -9.45 4.77 25.74
CA PHE A 3 -8.60 4.70 24.55
C PHE A 3 -9.50 4.65 23.31
N MET A 4 -9.32 5.63 22.43
CA MET A 4 -10.09 5.74 21.18
C MET A 4 -9.36 5.01 20.06
N LYS A 5 -10.12 4.61 19.04
CA LYS A 5 -9.52 4.02 17.83
C LYS A 5 -8.52 5.02 17.23
N ASN A 6 -7.38 4.51 16.80
CA ASN A 6 -6.23 5.25 16.25
C ASN A 6 -5.39 6.04 17.26
N ASP A 7 -5.71 6.02 18.56
CA ASP A 7 -4.81 6.57 19.57
C ASP A 7 -3.45 5.87 19.50
N ILE A 8 -2.38 6.67 19.59
CA ILE A 8 -1.02 6.15 19.70
C ILE A 8 -0.67 6.04 21.17
N VAL A 9 -0.15 4.88 21.56
CA VAL A 9 0.11 4.53 22.95
C VAL A 9 1.45 3.81 23.10
N MET A 10 2.01 3.89 24.29
CA MET A 10 3.19 3.13 24.70
C MET A 10 2.92 2.49 26.08
N HIS A 11 3.52 1.33 26.34
CA HIS A 11 3.41 0.67 27.65
C HIS A 11 4.54 1.13 28.58
N ALA A 12 4.21 1.78 29.69
CA ALA A 12 5.19 2.39 30.60
C ALA A 12 6.17 1.37 31.19
N ASP A 13 5.67 0.22 31.65
CA ASP A 13 6.52 -0.83 32.25
C ASP A 13 7.16 -1.77 31.21
N MET A 14 6.80 -1.64 29.94
CA MET A 14 7.29 -2.51 28.86
C MET A 14 7.71 -1.68 27.64
N PRO A 15 8.73 -0.83 27.78
CA PRO A 15 9.19 0.04 26.70
C PRO A 15 9.66 -0.73 25.46
N GLN A 16 10.04 -2.02 25.60
CA GLN A 16 10.41 -2.90 24.49
C GLN A 16 9.26 -3.17 23.48
N LEU A 17 8.01 -2.95 23.88
CA LEU A 17 6.87 -3.02 22.95
C LEU A 17 6.87 -1.85 21.96
N GLY A 18 7.57 -0.77 22.29
CA GLY A 18 7.59 0.46 21.50
C GLY A 18 6.24 1.15 21.45
N ILE A 19 6.06 1.99 20.43
CA ILE A 19 4.78 2.63 20.14
C ILE A 19 3.82 1.66 19.46
N GLY A 20 2.54 1.82 19.77
CA GLY A 20 1.46 1.05 19.17
C GLY A 20 0.23 1.89 18.90
N LYS A 21 -0.63 1.40 17.99
CA LYS A 21 -1.87 2.05 17.59
C LYS A 21 -3.07 1.25 18.07
N VAL A 22 -4.00 1.94 18.72
CA VAL A 22 -5.26 1.34 19.19
C VAL A 22 -6.13 0.99 17.98
N LEU A 23 -6.52 -0.28 17.87
CA LEU A 23 -7.21 -0.83 16.70
C LEU A 23 -8.72 -0.59 16.71
N GLU A 24 -9.31 -0.55 17.90
CA GLU A 24 -10.74 -0.30 18.10
C GLU A 24 -10.95 0.47 19.41
N HIS A 25 -12.05 1.22 19.49
CA HIS A 25 -12.47 1.86 20.73
C HIS A 25 -12.55 0.82 21.84
N ALA A 26 -11.99 1.12 23.01
CA ALA A 26 -12.06 0.23 24.16
C ALA A 26 -13.54 -0.02 24.51
N MET A 27 -13.99 -1.27 24.34
CA MET A 27 -15.32 -1.72 24.77
C MET A 27 -15.17 -2.40 26.12
N GLY A 28 -15.44 -1.65 27.20
CA GLY A 28 -15.22 -2.12 28.57
C GLY A 28 -13.75 -2.09 28.97
N ASP A 29 -13.30 -3.14 29.66
CA ASP A 29 -11.96 -3.20 30.28
C ASP A 29 -10.86 -3.68 29.33
N LYS A 30 -11.14 -3.89 28.03
CA LYS A 30 -10.17 -4.45 27.08
C LYS A 30 -9.89 -3.52 25.93
N VAL A 31 -8.61 -3.41 25.59
CA VAL A 31 -8.13 -2.66 24.42
C VAL A 31 -7.23 -3.53 23.55
N ARG A 32 -7.41 -3.41 22.24
CA ARG A 32 -6.54 -4.04 21.22
C ARG A 32 -5.60 -2.99 20.65
N ILE A 33 -4.31 -3.28 20.71
CA ILE A 33 -3.27 -2.37 20.26
C ILE A 33 -2.33 -3.15 19.36
N PHE A 34 -1.96 -2.56 18.22
CA PHE A 34 -0.92 -3.08 17.36
C PHE A 34 0.40 -2.34 17.64
N PHE A 35 1.39 -3.07 18.14
CA PHE A 35 2.73 -2.56 18.43
C PHE A 35 3.69 -2.87 17.28
N LEU A 36 4.61 -1.95 17.01
CA LEU A 36 5.55 -2.08 15.90
C LEU A 36 6.53 -3.25 16.01
N THR A 37 6.86 -3.71 17.23
CA THR A 37 7.90 -4.73 17.47
C THR A 37 7.33 -6.14 17.69
N VAL A 38 6.09 -6.23 18.15
CA VAL A 38 5.45 -7.49 18.57
C VAL A 38 4.10 -7.75 17.93
N GLY A 39 3.56 -6.81 17.16
CA GLY A 39 2.26 -6.93 16.52
C GLY A 39 1.08 -6.69 17.46
N GLU A 40 -0.05 -7.34 17.17
CA GLU A 40 -1.30 -7.16 17.93
C GLU A 40 -1.22 -7.78 19.34
N LYS A 41 -1.52 -6.98 20.35
CA LYS A 41 -1.73 -7.42 21.73
C LYS A 41 -3.04 -6.90 22.31
N LYS A 42 -3.58 -7.69 23.25
CA LYS A 42 -4.77 -7.35 24.03
C LYS A 42 -4.34 -7.02 25.45
N PHE A 43 -4.81 -5.88 25.95
CA PHE A 43 -4.53 -5.42 27.30
C PHE A 43 -5.82 -5.17 28.05
N ASP A 44 -5.78 -5.40 29.35
CA ASP A 44 -6.83 -4.97 30.26
C ASP A 44 -6.52 -3.54 30.72
N THR A 45 -7.42 -2.59 30.47
CA THR A 45 -7.22 -1.16 30.72
C THR A 45 -7.12 -0.82 32.20
N ASN A 46 -7.57 -1.72 33.10
CA ASN A 46 -7.47 -1.52 34.54
C ASN A 46 -6.08 -1.86 35.08
N PHE A 47 -5.33 -2.73 34.40
CA PHE A 47 -4.02 -3.21 34.84
C PHE A 47 -2.87 -2.72 33.96
N ALA A 48 -3.13 -2.44 32.68
CA ALA A 48 -2.12 -2.02 31.74
C ALA A 48 -1.78 -0.54 31.93
N LYS A 49 -0.50 -0.24 32.18
CA LYS A 49 0.02 1.13 32.28
C LYS A 49 0.30 1.69 30.89
N LEU A 50 -0.77 1.95 30.13
CA LEU A 50 -0.72 2.53 28.80
C LEU A 50 -0.72 4.06 28.89
N VAL A 51 0.22 4.70 28.21
CA VAL A 51 0.35 6.15 28.14
C VAL A 51 0.09 6.58 26.70
N LYS A 52 -0.77 7.58 26.51
CA LYS A 52 -0.99 8.17 25.17
C LYS A 52 0.24 8.96 24.75
N VAL A 53 0.64 8.77 23.50
CA VAL A 53 1.73 9.52 22.87
C VAL A 53 1.09 10.52 21.92
N GLU A 54 1.49 11.79 22.04
CA GLU A 54 0.94 12.91 21.26
C GLU A 54 2.09 13.70 20.61
N GLY A 55 1.74 14.55 19.64
CA GLY A 55 2.71 15.37 18.90
C GLY A 55 3.57 14.55 17.93
N ASP A 56 4.77 15.05 17.62
CA ASP A 56 5.66 14.45 16.62
C ASP A 56 6.04 12.99 16.92
N GLN A 57 6.06 12.61 18.20
CA GLN A 57 6.38 11.25 18.64
C GLN A 57 5.27 10.24 18.35
N ALA A 58 4.06 10.71 18.04
CA ALA A 58 2.94 9.87 17.63
C ALA A 58 3.01 9.49 16.15
N HIS A 59 3.79 10.21 15.34
CA HIS A 59 3.91 9.96 13.92
C HIS A 59 4.86 8.80 13.63
N HIS A 60 4.35 7.79 12.93
CA HIS A 60 5.17 6.68 12.46
C HIS A 60 4.62 6.12 11.15
N PRO A 61 5.40 6.10 10.05
CA PRO A 61 4.90 5.74 8.73
C PRO A 61 4.13 4.41 8.67
N LEU A 62 4.57 3.40 9.42
CA LEU A 62 3.89 2.10 9.48
C LEU A 62 2.55 2.15 10.25
N LEU A 63 2.44 2.95 11.31
CA LEU A 63 1.20 3.08 12.09
C LEU A 63 0.21 4.01 11.39
N ASP A 64 0.71 5.04 10.71
CA ASP A 64 -0.08 5.98 9.92
C ASP A 64 -0.79 5.25 8.77
N ASN A 65 -0.09 4.32 8.12
CA ASN A 65 -0.59 3.53 6.99
C ASN A 65 -1.13 2.14 7.38
N LEU A 66 -1.30 1.85 8.68
CA LEU A 66 -1.76 0.56 9.15
C LEU A 66 -3.20 0.30 8.70
N LYS A 67 -3.39 -0.67 7.79
CA LYS A 67 -4.70 -1.17 7.40
C LYS A 67 -5.19 -2.16 8.45
N ILE A 68 -6.15 -1.74 9.26
CA ILE A 68 -6.77 -2.57 10.28
C ILE A 68 -7.76 -3.52 9.57
N PRO A 69 -7.54 -4.84 9.56
CA PRO A 69 -8.49 -5.75 8.96
C PRO A 69 -9.79 -5.77 9.76
N GLU A 70 -10.86 -6.19 9.08
CA GLU A 70 -12.18 -6.34 9.68
C GLU A 70 -12.17 -7.25 10.91
N ARG A 71 -13.11 -7.02 11.82
CA ARG A 71 -13.26 -7.78 13.07
C ARG A 71 -13.28 -9.29 12.78
N GLY A 72 -12.41 -10.04 13.47
CA GLY A 72 -12.31 -11.50 13.35
C GLY A 72 -11.22 -12.01 12.40
N LYS A 73 -10.61 -11.15 11.57
CA LYS A 73 -9.43 -11.54 10.78
C LYS A 73 -8.15 -11.32 11.60
N LYS A 74 -7.35 -12.38 11.74
CA LYS A 74 -6.04 -12.32 12.40
C LYS A 74 -5.08 -11.51 11.52
N ILE A 75 -4.42 -10.51 12.08
CA ILE A 75 -3.28 -9.86 11.42
C ILE A 75 -2.10 -10.83 11.55
N GLU A 76 -1.64 -11.39 10.44
CA GLU A 76 -0.33 -12.03 10.40
C GLU A 76 0.75 -10.94 10.46
N TYR A 77 1.20 -10.66 11.67
CA TYR A 77 2.31 -9.75 11.88
C TYR A 77 3.63 -10.46 11.53
N ARG A 78 4.45 -9.79 10.73
CA ARG A 78 5.86 -10.12 10.52
C ARG A 78 6.69 -8.89 10.85
N ARG A 79 7.83 -9.10 11.49
CA ARG A 79 8.77 -8.03 11.79
C ARG A 79 9.39 -7.49 10.51
N MET A 80 9.82 -6.23 10.54
CA MET A 80 10.45 -5.62 9.38
C MET A 80 11.72 -6.37 8.98
N GLU A 81 12.50 -6.80 9.96
CA GLU A 81 13.74 -7.56 9.76
C GLU A 81 13.46 -8.91 9.08
N GLU A 82 12.36 -9.57 9.45
CA GLU A 82 11.93 -10.83 8.83
C GLU A 82 11.48 -10.61 7.37
N LEU A 83 10.81 -9.48 7.10
CA LEU A 83 10.39 -9.12 5.75
C LEU A 83 11.59 -8.77 4.86
N ILE A 84 12.57 -8.04 5.40
CA ILE A 84 13.83 -7.73 4.71
C ILE A 84 14.57 -9.03 4.40
N GLN A 85 14.71 -9.92 5.38
CA GLN A 85 15.38 -11.20 5.19
C GLN A 85 14.68 -12.05 4.12
N ALA A 86 13.36 -12.21 4.21
CA ALA A 86 12.60 -12.96 3.21
C ALA A 86 12.67 -12.33 1.81
N PHE A 87 12.75 -11.00 1.73
CA PHE A 87 12.97 -10.30 0.47
C PHE A 87 14.35 -10.59 -0.10
N LEU A 88 15.41 -10.52 0.72
CA LEU A 88 16.79 -10.79 0.30
C LEU A 88 17.04 -12.27 -0.04
N GLU A 89 16.30 -13.20 0.57
CA GLU A 89 16.31 -14.61 0.17
C GLU A 89 15.76 -14.82 -1.25
N MET A 90 14.80 -13.99 -1.66
CA MET A 90 14.27 -14.02 -3.02
C MET A 90 15.10 -13.18 -4.00
N ALA A 91 15.75 -12.12 -3.52
CA ALA A 91 16.47 -11.14 -4.32
C ALA A 91 17.76 -10.69 -3.60
N PRO A 92 18.86 -11.47 -3.71
CA PRO A 92 20.09 -11.23 -2.94
C PRO A 92 20.71 -9.86 -3.15
N ASP A 93 20.68 -9.32 -4.36
CA ASP A 93 21.16 -7.97 -4.70
C ASP A 93 20.07 -6.88 -4.46
N GLY A 94 19.07 -7.23 -3.65
CA GLY A 94 17.96 -6.37 -3.29
C GLY A 94 17.16 -5.93 -4.51
N PHE A 95 16.89 -4.63 -4.61
CA PHE A 95 16.14 -4.10 -5.74
C PHE A 95 16.90 -4.12 -7.07
N GLN A 96 18.22 -4.33 -7.07
CA GLN A 96 19.01 -4.44 -8.30
C GLN A 96 19.10 -5.87 -8.83
N ASP A 97 18.61 -6.84 -8.06
CA ASP A 97 18.59 -8.24 -8.45
C ASP A 97 17.84 -8.44 -9.78
N THR A 98 18.46 -9.16 -10.71
CA THR A 98 17.93 -9.39 -12.06
C THR A 98 16.57 -10.08 -12.03
N GLN A 99 16.39 -11.08 -11.16
CA GLN A 99 15.13 -11.80 -11.05
C GLN A 99 14.03 -10.90 -10.50
N TYR A 100 14.33 -10.08 -9.50
CA TYR A 100 13.41 -9.05 -9.01
C TYR A 100 13.03 -8.06 -10.12
N GLN A 101 14.03 -7.56 -10.86
CA GLN A 101 13.84 -6.59 -11.93
C GLN A 101 12.92 -7.16 -13.01
N GLU A 102 13.25 -8.32 -13.58
CA GLU A 102 12.47 -8.96 -14.64
C GLU A 102 11.03 -9.28 -14.21
N LYS A 103 10.86 -9.77 -12.98
CA LYS A 103 9.55 -10.20 -12.47
C LYS A 103 8.64 -9.03 -12.12
N PHE A 104 9.17 -7.95 -11.55
CA PHE A 104 8.35 -6.90 -10.95
C PHE A 104 8.52 -5.50 -11.54
N ARG A 105 9.68 -5.17 -12.13
CA ARG A 105 10.03 -3.79 -12.53
C ARG A 105 10.13 -3.60 -14.04
N THR A 106 10.94 -4.39 -14.74
CA THR A 106 11.28 -4.17 -16.16
C THR A 106 10.06 -3.96 -17.03
N LYS A 107 9.06 -4.85 -16.94
CA LYS A 107 7.81 -4.73 -17.71
C LYS A 107 7.03 -3.45 -17.42
N LYS A 108 7.05 -2.97 -16.17
CA LYS A 108 6.35 -1.73 -15.78
C LYS A 108 7.08 -0.49 -16.27
N VAL A 109 8.41 -0.50 -16.22
CA VAL A 109 9.25 0.60 -16.72
C VAL A 109 9.13 0.71 -18.23
N GLU A 110 9.20 -0.42 -18.94
CA GLU A 110 9.03 -0.45 -20.40
C GLU A 110 7.64 0.02 -20.81
N LEU A 111 6.59 -0.47 -20.14
CA LEU A 111 5.23 -0.01 -20.40
C LEU A 111 5.06 1.49 -20.11
N HIS A 112 5.64 2.00 -19.03
CA HIS A 112 5.62 3.43 -18.74
C HIS A 112 6.29 4.24 -19.85
N ARG A 113 7.46 3.81 -20.32
CA ARG A 113 8.17 4.45 -21.43
C ARG A 113 7.32 4.43 -22.71
N GLN A 114 6.73 3.29 -23.04
CA GLN A 114 5.87 3.13 -24.20
C GLN A 114 4.64 4.06 -24.14
N ILE A 115 3.98 4.16 -22.99
CA ILE A 115 2.83 5.06 -22.78
C ILE A 115 3.26 6.52 -22.91
N VAL A 116 4.39 6.89 -22.31
CA VAL A 116 4.92 8.26 -22.41
C VAL A 116 5.22 8.59 -23.87
N GLU A 117 5.82 7.68 -24.63
CA GLU A 117 6.09 7.88 -26.05
C GLU A 117 4.80 8.02 -26.87
N TRP A 118 3.80 7.19 -26.62
CA TRP A 118 2.54 7.24 -27.36
C TRP A 118 1.74 8.52 -27.09
N PHE A 119 1.66 8.92 -25.82
CA PHE A 119 0.84 10.04 -25.37
C PHE A 119 1.67 11.27 -25.01
N GLU A 120 2.88 11.37 -25.55
CA GLU A 120 3.65 12.60 -25.50
C GLU A 120 2.85 13.70 -26.22
N LYS A 121 2.87 14.88 -25.63
CA LYS A 121 1.91 15.94 -25.95
C LYS A 121 2.02 16.37 -27.40
N GLU A 122 3.23 16.56 -27.88
CA GLU A 122 3.54 17.01 -29.22
C GLU A 122 3.11 15.95 -30.25
N ARG A 123 3.44 14.68 -30.01
CA ARG A 123 2.99 13.55 -30.85
C ARG A 123 1.47 13.45 -30.91
N LEU A 124 0.81 13.50 -29.76
CA LEU A 124 -0.64 13.39 -29.68
C LEU A 124 -1.33 14.56 -30.38
N GLN A 125 -0.80 15.78 -30.23
CA GLN A 125 -1.30 16.96 -30.94
C GLN A 125 -1.19 16.81 -32.46
N SER A 126 -0.06 16.29 -32.95
CA SER A 126 0.13 16.00 -34.38
C SER A 126 -0.86 14.94 -34.87
N GLN A 127 -1.02 13.83 -34.14
CA GLN A 127 -1.98 12.78 -34.52
C GLN A 127 -3.43 13.29 -34.53
N LEU A 128 -3.81 14.14 -33.58
CA LEU A 128 -5.14 14.78 -33.54
C LEU A 128 -5.35 15.72 -34.74
N ALA A 129 -4.33 16.53 -35.08
CA ALA A 129 -4.38 17.42 -36.25
C ALA A 129 -4.51 16.63 -37.57
N GLU A 130 -3.85 15.47 -37.64
CA GLU A 130 -3.90 14.54 -38.77
C GLU A 130 -5.15 13.62 -38.75
N LYS A 131 -6.03 13.76 -37.74
CA LYS A 131 -7.24 12.95 -37.56
C LYS A 131 -6.99 11.44 -37.46
N LYS A 132 -5.84 11.06 -36.89
CA LYS A 132 -5.42 9.67 -36.66
C LYS A 132 -6.11 9.04 -35.44
N PHE A 133 -7.43 9.17 -35.35
CA PHE A 133 -8.20 8.76 -34.16
C PHE A 133 -8.13 7.25 -33.90
N SER A 134 -8.26 6.43 -34.96
CA SER A 134 -8.17 4.98 -34.82
C SER A 134 -6.84 4.51 -34.23
N GLU A 135 -5.74 5.16 -34.58
CA GLU A 135 -4.39 4.83 -34.08
C GLU A 135 -4.26 5.20 -32.60
N ILE A 136 -4.75 6.40 -32.23
CA ILE A 136 -4.78 6.86 -30.83
C ILE A 136 -5.61 5.89 -29.96
N CYS A 137 -6.79 5.49 -30.45
CA CYS A 137 -7.67 4.56 -29.74
C CYS A 137 -7.03 3.18 -29.58
N GLN A 138 -6.38 2.64 -30.63
CA GLN A 138 -5.66 1.37 -30.55
C GLN A 138 -4.50 1.40 -29.54
N GLU A 139 -3.68 2.45 -29.57
CA GLU A 139 -2.57 2.64 -28.61
C GLU A 139 -3.09 2.75 -27.17
N ALA A 140 -4.23 3.43 -26.96
CA ALA A 140 -4.85 3.56 -25.64
C ALA A 140 -5.37 2.21 -25.12
N LEU A 141 -6.00 1.44 -25.99
CA LEU A 141 -6.49 0.10 -25.66
C LEU A 141 -5.33 -0.87 -25.33
N GLU A 142 -4.26 -0.82 -26.12
CA GLU A 142 -3.06 -1.64 -25.87
C GLU A 142 -2.40 -1.29 -24.54
N ALA A 143 -2.25 0.00 -24.22
CA ALA A 143 -1.74 0.46 -22.94
C ALA A 143 -2.58 -0.08 -21.77
N VAL A 144 -3.90 0.08 -21.84
CA VAL A 144 -4.83 -0.31 -20.79
C VAL A 144 -4.82 -1.83 -20.55
N ASP A 145 -4.64 -2.63 -21.60
CA ASP A 145 -4.54 -4.07 -21.45
C ASP A 145 -3.29 -4.51 -20.68
N LYS A 146 -2.16 -3.84 -20.91
CA LYS A 146 -0.89 -4.13 -20.25
C LYS A 146 -0.82 -3.60 -18.80
N ILE A 147 -1.58 -2.54 -18.46
CA ILE A 147 -1.59 -1.95 -17.11
C ILE A 147 -2.40 -2.80 -16.13
N ASN A 148 -1.84 -3.16 -14.98
CA ASN A 148 -2.55 -3.90 -13.93
C ASN A 148 -3.13 -3.01 -12.81
N LEU A 149 -3.01 -1.69 -12.93
CA LEU A 149 -3.52 -0.71 -11.96
C LEU A 149 -4.96 -0.26 -12.24
N ILE A 150 -5.47 -0.50 -13.44
CA ILE A 150 -6.84 -0.16 -13.85
C ILE A 150 -7.75 -1.34 -13.49
N ALA A 151 -8.85 -1.07 -12.81
CA ALA A 151 -9.79 -2.11 -12.40
C ALA A 151 -10.42 -2.78 -13.64
N PRO A 152 -10.73 -4.10 -13.59
CA PRO A 152 -11.32 -4.80 -14.73
C PRO A 152 -12.61 -4.16 -15.26
N THR A 153 -13.42 -3.56 -14.37
CA THR A 153 -14.63 -2.83 -14.73
C THR A 153 -14.34 -1.57 -15.53
N GLU A 154 -13.34 -0.79 -15.11
CA GLU A 154 -12.90 0.43 -15.82
C GLU A 154 -12.33 0.08 -17.19
N LYS A 155 -11.52 -0.98 -17.30
CA LYS A 155 -11.02 -1.48 -18.59
C LYS A 155 -12.16 -1.81 -19.54
N LYS A 156 -13.19 -2.49 -19.05
CA LYS A 156 -14.35 -2.90 -19.87
C LYS A 156 -15.12 -1.69 -20.40
N VAL A 157 -15.35 -0.69 -19.55
CA VAL A 157 -16.05 0.54 -19.95
C VAL A 157 -15.25 1.29 -21.01
N LEU A 158 -13.94 1.46 -20.82
CA LEU A 158 -13.08 2.13 -21.78
C LEU A 158 -13.03 1.39 -23.12
N LYS A 159 -12.91 0.05 -23.07
CA LYS A 159 -12.94 -0.80 -24.27
C LYS A 159 -14.23 -0.61 -25.06
N ALA A 160 -15.38 -0.63 -24.41
CA ALA A 160 -16.65 -0.41 -25.08
C ALA A 160 -16.69 0.97 -25.75
N ALA A 161 -16.25 2.02 -25.05
CA ALA A 161 -16.28 3.38 -25.58
C ALA A 161 -15.35 3.58 -26.80
N LEU A 162 -14.19 2.92 -26.83
CA LEU A 162 -13.18 3.09 -27.89
C LEU A 162 -13.27 2.04 -29.02
N SER A 163 -14.12 1.02 -28.88
CA SER A 163 -14.33 0.00 -29.93
C SER A 163 -15.53 0.32 -30.84
N GLU A 164 -16.25 1.41 -30.58
CA GLU A 164 -17.41 1.87 -31.36
C GLU A 164 -17.03 2.93 -32.43
N GLU A 165 -15.74 3.20 -32.63
CA GLU A 165 -15.19 4.04 -33.72
C GLU A 165 -14.45 3.19 -34.77
#